data_AF-A0A9Q1BS37-F1
#
_entry.id   AF-A0A9Q1BS37-F1
#
_cell.length_a   1.000
_cell.length_b   1.000
_cell.length_c   1.000
_cell.angle_alpha   90.00
_cell.angle_beta   90.00
_cell.angle_gamma   90.00
#
_symmetry.space_group_name_H-M   'P 1'
#
loop_
_entity.id
_entity.type
_entity.pdbx_description
1 polymer ?
#
loop_
_entity_poly.entity_id
_entity_poly.type
_entity_poly.pdbx_seq_one_letter_code
_entity_poly.pdbx_strand_id
1 'polypeptide(L)'
;MFDGTDFMTGHYSSNERYSGEGNNLKQRTNKMKPPSVTSDMYGSQRSIDAEVRACLQKSIQADDPPEVIVTDSAERQSSLVGDNQGYQAKESKKEEPPPEKQEVAAESATDLASLSWISVVKISFKRISWNLYLALLLTKLIPTVYRTTRVYYLGDLPNDHGVNIASQLTWVNLILEVVQESLILPLFYMIGVTLDDQRETRNRVKTGLIFTFLVHVVFGGIIVAAAEPLIKFMAQDADLIDETVIYIRLEMVSIPLNSVVQFVTVVFTLYQWQRNIYTVLGIRLILSVLLDTFFLSQFDFSLKLGVNGIAYGNMIATGVTCLYCIFVLFLKFGANCICGRMSLSWMTKWGSVGFYSGLDSLVRNLFYTLCVVRMMNVIAEQGTYWRANEFIWNWLLLAFLPMADVLKQDIGASTNPVMNHKVKMAGYMIFTIILAIIWCATIPAWKPFFETVMNIPEEDVNEVFKLVIILMPAYIIFMINTLMDSVFIGKGKTIMLAIQSIITNILVFGVSFVLYLFNVYEPTLINISLLFGISIIVDSLITTGLYVVYIKKINYKM
;
A
#
# COMPACT_ATOMS: atom_id res chain seq x y z
N MET A 1 -2.87 1.91 3.05
CA MET A 1 -3.66 2.56 1.99
C MET A 1 -4.43 3.71 2.62
N PHE A 2 -3.84 4.90 2.57
CA PHE A 2 -4.61 6.13 2.63
C PHE A 2 -5.08 6.36 1.20
N ASP A 3 -6.38 6.30 1.02
CA ASP A 3 -7.03 6.64 -0.24
C ASP A 3 -7.32 8.14 -0.15
N GLY A 4 -6.79 8.96 -1.05
CA GLY A 4 -6.98 10.43 -1.06
C GLY A 4 -8.38 10.87 -1.49
N THR A 5 -9.37 10.16 -0.98
CA THR A 5 -10.81 10.25 -1.27
C THR A 5 -11.56 11.20 -0.32
N ASP A 6 -10.86 11.99 0.49
CA ASP A 6 -11.43 12.73 1.64
C ASP A 6 -12.50 13.81 1.31
N PHE A 7 -12.87 13.99 0.03
CA PHE A 7 -13.77 15.07 -0.41
C PHE A 7 -14.82 14.72 -1.49
N MET A 8 -14.89 13.50 -2.05
CA MET A 8 -15.60 13.28 -3.34
C MET A 8 -17.15 13.22 -3.28
N THR A 9 -17.78 13.90 -2.33
CA THR A 9 -19.25 13.87 -2.09
C THR A 9 -19.94 15.22 -2.32
N GLY A 10 -19.30 16.16 -3.02
CA GLY A 10 -19.87 17.49 -3.31
C GLY A 10 -20.61 17.55 -4.65
N HIS A 11 -21.69 18.34 -4.68
CA HIS A 11 -22.60 18.57 -5.80
C HIS A 11 -21.91 18.99 -7.11
N TYR A 12 -22.41 18.51 -8.25
CA TYR A 12 -22.21 19.15 -9.54
C TYR A 12 -23.56 19.69 -10.00
N SER A 13 -23.77 21.00 -9.94
CA SER A 13 -24.87 21.63 -10.67
C SER A 13 -24.35 22.00 -12.05
N SER A 14 -24.75 21.25 -13.06
CA SER A 14 -24.50 21.62 -14.45
C SER A 14 -25.55 22.63 -14.91
N ASN A 15 -25.21 23.92 -14.94
CA ASN A 15 -25.82 24.90 -15.85
C ASN A 15 -25.24 26.31 -15.63
N GLU A 16 -24.24 26.71 -16.43
CA GLU A 16 -24.21 28.08 -16.96
C GLU A 16 -23.77 28.03 -18.43
N ARG A 17 -24.77 28.09 -19.33
CA ARG A 17 -24.55 28.47 -20.73
C ARG A 17 -24.16 29.96 -20.73
N TYR A 18 -22.88 30.27 -20.84
CA TYR A 18 -22.47 31.60 -21.25
C TYR A 18 -22.60 31.75 -22.76
N SER A 19 -23.66 32.47 -23.16
CA SER A 19 -23.74 33.17 -24.43
C SER A 19 -22.60 34.19 -24.50
N GLY A 20 -21.59 33.92 -25.33
CA GLY A 20 -20.52 34.87 -25.65
C GLY A 20 -20.65 35.35 -27.08
N GLU A 21 -21.11 36.59 -27.23
CA GLU A 21 -21.10 37.35 -28.48
C GLU A 21 -19.71 37.37 -29.13
N GLY A 22 -19.71 37.29 -30.46
CA GLY A 22 -18.49 37.31 -31.24
C GLY A 22 -17.75 38.63 -31.14
N ASN A 23 -16.41 38.55 -31.10
CA ASN A 23 -15.59 39.60 -31.67
C ASN A 23 -14.35 39.02 -32.35
N ASN A 24 -14.28 39.28 -33.65
CA ASN A 24 -13.15 39.06 -34.53
C ASN A 24 -11.96 39.93 -34.08
N LEU A 25 -10.77 39.34 -33.97
CA LEU A 25 -9.53 40.05 -34.28
C LEU A 25 -8.47 39.06 -34.78
N LYS A 26 -8.25 39.16 -36.09
CA LYS A 26 -7.17 38.53 -36.86
C LYS A 26 -5.84 39.26 -36.62
N GLN A 27 -4.75 38.47 -36.77
CA GLN A 27 -3.36 38.85 -37.05
C GLN A 27 -2.50 39.42 -35.90
N ARG A 28 -1.44 38.67 -35.53
CA ARG A 28 -0.09 38.84 -36.11
C ARG A 28 0.87 37.76 -35.60
N THR A 29 1.40 36.99 -36.55
CA THR A 29 2.59 36.15 -36.41
C THR A 29 3.82 37.04 -36.35
N ASN A 30 4.71 36.81 -35.37
CA ASN A 30 6.10 37.24 -35.48
C ASN A 30 7.05 36.17 -34.92
N LYS A 31 7.86 35.63 -35.83
CA LYS A 31 9.02 34.78 -35.56
C LYS A 31 10.10 35.63 -34.89
N MET A 32 10.66 35.18 -33.76
CA MET A 32 11.98 35.62 -33.30
C MET A 32 12.92 34.43 -33.22
N LYS A 33 14.04 34.53 -33.96
CA LYS A 33 15.23 33.68 -33.86
C LYS A 33 16.12 34.19 -32.71
N PRO A 34 16.97 33.33 -32.12
CA PRO A 34 17.68 33.60 -30.88
C PRO A 34 18.93 34.46 -31.10
N PRO A 35 19.40 35.21 -30.08
CA PRO A 35 20.70 35.87 -30.14
C PRO A 35 21.84 34.92 -29.74
N SER A 36 22.97 35.12 -30.40
CA SER A 36 24.25 34.43 -30.30
C SER A 36 25.08 34.85 -29.08
N VAL A 37 25.62 33.82 -28.41
CA VAL A 37 26.87 33.68 -27.64
C VAL A 37 27.74 34.94 -27.42
N THR A 38 28.00 35.23 -26.14
CA THR A 38 29.26 35.84 -25.67
C THR A 38 29.96 34.86 -24.71
N SER A 39 31.21 34.59 -25.04
CA SER A 39 32.17 33.76 -24.31
C SER A 39 32.58 34.40 -22.98
N ASP A 40 32.35 33.72 -21.86
CA ASP A 40 33.12 33.86 -20.62
C ASP A 40 32.64 32.83 -19.58
N MET A 41 33.03 31.57 -19.77
CA MET A 41 32.95 30.54 -18.70
C MET A 41 33.76 29.27 -19.04
N TYR A 42 34.99 29.43 -19.54
CA TYR A 42 35.92 28.32 -19.80
C TYR A 42 37.25 28.43 -19.02
N GLY A 43 37.27 29.25 -17.95
CA GLY A 43 38.45 29.48 -17.12
C GLY A 43 38.48 28.74 -15.77
N SER A 44 37.35 28.23 -15.26
CA SER A 44 37.27 27.65 -13.90
C SER A 44 37.21 26.12 -13.85
N GLN A 45 37.07 25.43 -14.99
CA GLN A 45 37.00 23.96 -15.03
C GLN A 45 38.38 23.27 -15.09
N ARG A 46 39.46 24.00 -15.43
CA ARG A 46 40.81 23.43 -15.56
C ARG A 46 41.67 23.45 -14.30
N SER A 47 41.29 24.18 -13.24
CA SER A 47 42.06 24.19 -11.97
C SER A 47 41.62 23.11 -10.98
N ILE A 48 40.36 22.65 -11.04
CA ILE A 48 39.83 21.63 -10.13
C ILE A 48 40.32 20.22 -10.52
N ASP A 49 40.54 19.96 -11.81
CA ASP A 49 41.05 18.68 -12.31
C ASP A 49 42.55 18.43 -12.02
N ALA A 50 43.32 19.48 -11.69
CA ALA A 50 44.73 19.36 -11.34
C ALA A 50 44.94 19.00 -9.85
N GLU A 51 44.08 19.52 -8.95
CA GLU A 51 44.11 19.21 -7.51
C GLU A 51 43.59 17.81 -7.19
N VAL A 52 42.59 17.32 -7.93
CA VAL A 52 42.05 15.96 -7.73
C VAL A 52 43.04 14.88 -8.19
N ARG A 53 43.84 15.14 -9.24
CA ARG A 53 44.90 14.22 -9.68
C ARG A 53 46.10 14.19 -8.74
N ALA A 54 46.45 15.31 -8.10
CA ALA A 54 47.54 15.36 -7.13
C ALA A 54 47.22 14.63 -5.81
N CYS A 55 45.93 14.54 -5.42
CA CYS A 55 45.49 13.79 -4.25
C CYS A 55 45.40 12.27 -4.51
N LEU A 56 45.01 11.84 -5.71
CA LEU A 56 44.93 10.42 -6.08
C LEU A 56 46.30 9.76 -6.32
N GLN A 57 47.35 10.55 -6.55
CA GLN A 57 48.71 10.04 -6.77
C GLN A 57 49.52 9.86 -5.47
N LYS A 58 49.01 10.33 -4.33
CA LYS A 58 49.65 10.18 -3.00
C LYS A 58 49.12 9.01 -2.16
N SER A 59 48.07 8.30 -2.60
CA SER A 59 47.51 7.14 -1.88
C SER A 59 47.93 5.77 -2.46
N ILE A 60 48.78 5.74 -3.50
CA ILE A 60 49.17 4.52 -4.22
C ILE A 60 50.65 4.14 -4.02
N GLN A 61 51.40 4.82 -3.15
CA GLN A 61 52.77 4.44 -2.80
C GLN A 61 52.98 4.40 -1.28
N ALA A 62 52.68 3.24 -0.69
CA ALA A 62 53.26 2.74 0.56
C ALA A 62 53.03 1.22 0.64
N ASP A 63 53.98 0.46 0.11
CA ASP A 63 54.27 -0.96 0.38
C ASP A 63 54.52 -1.17 1.91
N ASP A 64 54.40 -2.31 2.60
CA ASP A 64 54.51 -3.75 2.30
C ASP A 64 53.92 -4.58 3.49
N PRO A 65 53.77 -5.93 3.43
CA PRO A 65 52.93 -6.75 4.34
C PRO A 65 53.69 -7.40 5.52
N PRO A 66 53.01 -7.95 6.55
CA PRO A 66 53.62 -8.95 7.43
C PRO A 66 53.01 -10.35 7.27
N GLU A 67 53.89 -11.26 6.85
CA GLU A 67 54.14 -12.63 7.32
C GLU A 67 53.02 -13.53 7.86
N VAL A 68 52.98 -14.70 7.24
CA VAL A 68 52.34 -15.95 7.68
C VAL A 68 53.12 -16.53 8.88
N ILE A 69 52.43 -16.76 10.00
CA ILE A 69 52.91 -17.65 11.07
C ILE A 69 51.91 -18.78 11.25
N VAL A 70 52.36 -19.97 10.86
CA VAL A 70 51.80 -21.27 11.23
C VAL A 70 52.37 -21.63 12.60
N THR A 71 51.53 -21.88 13.59
CA THR A 71 51.92 -22.66 14.76
C THR A 71 50.89 -23.74 15.04
N ASP A 72 51.34 -24.95 14.76
CA ASP A 72 50.85 -26.21 15.27
C ASP A 72 51.28 -26.34 16.74
N SER A 73 50.36 -26.69 17.65
CA SER A 73 50.69 -27.31 18.94
C SER A 73 49.42 -27.80 19.63
N ALA A 74 49.07 -29.05 19.35
CA ALA A 74 48.44 -29.92 20.33
C ALA A 74 49.39 -30.19 21.52
N GLU A 75 48.80 -30.60 22.65
CA GLU A 75 49.45 -31.15 23.85
C GLU A 75 50.28 -30.20 24.73
N ARG A 76 49.70 -29.77 25.86
CA ARG A 76 50.14 -30.21 27.21
C ARG A 76 49.33 -29.57 28.34
N GLN A 77 48.92 -30.46 29.27
CA GLN A 77 48.72 -30.26 30.71
C GLN A 77 47.44 -29.52 31.12
N SER A 78 46.38 -30.14 31.67
CA SER A 78 46.32 -31.23 32.68
C SER A 78 47.09 -30.93 33.97
N SER A 79 46.63 -29.94 34.72
CA SER A 79 46.69 -29.93 36.19
C SER A 79 46.00 -28.69 36.70
N LEU A 80 44.87 -28.87 37.41
CA LEU A 80 44.48 -28.14 38.63
C LEU A 80 43.08 -28.63 39.01
N VAL A 81 43.07 -29.76 39.69
CA VAL A 81 41.98 -30.22 40.56
C VAL A 81 42.18 -29.52 41.90
N GLY A 82 41.12 -29.00 42.51
CA GLY A 82 41.14 -28.48 43.88
C GLY A 82 39.92 -27.66 44.25
N ASP A 83 38.88 -28.36 44.71
CA ASP A 83 37.89 -27.99 45.73
C ASP A 83 37.20 -26.61 45.70
N ASN A 84 35.88 -26.65 45.45
CA ASN A 84 34.94 -26.29 46.53
C ASN A 84 33.52 -26.82 46.26
N GLN A 85 33.04 -27.61 47.21
CA GLN A 85 31.66 -28.08 47.31
C GLN A 85 30.75 -27.01 47.92
N GLY A 86 29.48 -27.06 47.52
CA GLY A 86 28.34 -26.64 48.34
C GLY A 86 27.74 -25.30 47.95
N TYR A 87 26.61 -25.32 47.23
CA TYR A 87 25.33 -24.80 47.73
C TYR A 87 24.19 -25.24 46.80
N GLN A 88 23.07 -25.55 47.42
CA GLN A 88 21.98 -26.39 46.94
C GLN A 88 21.19 -25.88 45.73
N ALA A 89 20.68 -26.85 44.98
CA ALA A 89 19.69 -26.72 43.93
C ALA A 89 18.36 -26.16 44.45
N LYS A 90 17.81 -25.15 43.75
CA LYS A 90 16.39 -24.81 43.76
C LYS A 90 15.80 -25.22 42.41
N GLU A 91 14.91 -26.20 42.44
CA GLU A 91 14.05 -26.59 41.32
C GLU A 91 13.23 -25.40 40.84
N SER A 92 13.49 -24.91 39.64
CA SER A 92 12.56 -24.07 38.90
C SER A 92 11.67 -24.97 38.05
N LYS A 93 10.40 -25.09 38.43
CA LYS A 93 9.32 -25.67 37.63
C LYS A 93 9.42 -25.15 36.18
N LYS A 94 9.66 -26.05 35.23
CA LYS A 94 9.27 -25.84 33.82
C LYS A 94 7.74 -25.78 33.80
N GLU A 95 7.18 -24.59 33.59
CA GLU A 95 5.79 -24.48 33.18
C GLU A 95 5.66 -25.18 31.83
N GLU A 96 4.93 -26.31 31.83
CA GLU A 96 4.44 -26.93 30.62
C GLU A 96 3.54 -25.94 29.87
N PRO A 97 3.68 -25.81 28.54
CA PRO A 97 2.76 -25.00 27.77
C PRO A 97 1.34 -25.60 27.87
N PRO A 98 0.27 -24.78 27.75
CA PRO A 98 -1.10 -25.26 27.87
C PRO A 98 -1.38 -26.40 26.87
N PRO A 99 -2.21 -27.40 27.25
CA PRO A 99 -2.43 -28.62 26.45
C PRO A 99 -2.99 -28.35 25.04
N GLU A 100 -3.56 -27.18 24.80
CA GLU A 100 -4.14 -26.78 23.52
C GLU A 100 -3.11 -26.52 22.39
N LYS A 101 -1.81 -26.38 22.71
CA LYS A 101 -0.74 -26.17 21.71
C LYS A 101 -0.05 -27.44 21.24
N GLN A 102 -0.28 -28.59 21.90
CA GLN A 102 0.34 -29.86 21.51
C GLN A 102 -0.55 -30.70 20.60
N GLU A 103 -1.87 -30.47 20.57
CA GLU A 103 -2.82 -31.31 19.84
C GLU A 103 -2.83 -31.10 18.30
N VAL A 104 -2.21 -30.03 17.78
CA VAL A 104 -2.16 -29.77 16.33
C VAL A 104 -0.83 -30.25 15.70
N ALA A 105 0.15 -30.63 16.52
CA ALA A 105 1.49 -30.99 16.04
C ALA A 105 1.63 -32.45 15.58
N ALA A 106 0.56 -33.27 15.67
CA ALA A 106 0.63 -34.72 15.48
C ALA A 106 -0.28 -35.29 14.37
N GLU A 107 -0.66 -34.51 13.37
CA GLU A 107 -1.25 -35.08 12.14
C GLU A 107 -0.18 -35.14 11.03
N SER A 108 0.37 -36.34 10.86
CA SER A 108 1.30 -36.65 9.78
C SER A 108 0.69 -36.25 8.42
N ALA A 109 1.53 -35.73 7.51
CA ALA A 109 1.14 -35.29 6.16
C ALA A 109 0.46 -36.38 5.30
N THR A 110 0.46 -37.63 5.76
CA THR A 110 -0.18 -38.81 5.18
C THR A 110 -1.68 -38.95 5.47
N ASP A 111 -2.25 -38.29 6.50
CA ASP A 111 -3.68 -38.38 6.84
C ASP A 111 -4.56 -37.25 6.26
N LEU A 112 -3.96 -36.18 5.72
CA LEU A 112 -4.71 -35.04 5.19
C LEU A 112 -5.37 -35.31 3.82
N ALA A 113 -4.90 -36.34 3.10
CA ALA A 113 -5.41 -36.70 1.76
C ALA A 113 -6.71 -37.53 1.81
N SER A 114 -7.03 -38.15 2.95
CA SER A 114 -8.24 -38.96 3.19
C SER A 114 -9.38 -38.16 3.83
N LEU A 115 -9.13 -36.91 4.24
CA LEU A 115 -10.12 -36.04 4.85
C LEU A 115 -11.24 -35.67 3.87
N SER A 116 -12.48 -35.75 4.35
CA SER A 116 -13.63 -35.20 3.61
C SER A 116 -13.46 -33.71 3.36
N TRP A 117 -14.01 -33.20 2.25
CA TRP A 117 -13.94 -31.77 1.93
C TRP A 117 -14.48 -30.88 3.06
N ILE A 118 -15.55 -31.32 3.74
CA ILE A 118 -16.14 -30.61 4.88
C ILE A 118 -15.14 -30.51 6.05
N SER A 119 -14.40 -31.60 6.32
CA SER A 119 -13.36 -31.61 7.36
C SER A 119 -12.23 -30.63 7.04
N VAL A 120 -11.77 -30.61 5.78
CA VAL A 120 -10.74 -29.67 5.29
C VAL A 120 -11.16 -28.23 5.51
N VAL A 121 -12.41 -27.91 5.15
CA VAL A 121 -12.98 -26.56 5.33
C VAL A 121 -13.05 -26.19 6.80
N LYS A 122 -13.55 -27.09 7.65
CA LYS A 122 -13.69 -26.83 9.10
C LYS A 122 -12.34 -26.56 9.76
N ILE A 123 -11.31 -27.35 9.42
CA ILE A 123 -9.94 -27.15 9.91
C ILE A 123 -9.41 -25.80 9.41
N SER A 124 -9.58 -25.50 8.12
CA SER A 124 -9.12 -24.23 7.56
C SER A 124 -9.77 -23.02 8.23
N PHE A 125 -11.09 -23.04 8.46
CA PHE A 125 -11.83 -21.94 9.10
C PHE A 125 -11.40 -21.70 10.54
N LYS A 126 -11.14 -22.77 11.30
CA LYS A 126 -10.66 -22.66 12.69
C LYS A 126 -9.28 -22.01 12.81
N ARG A 127 -8.43 -22.16 11.78
CA ARG A 127 -7.09 -21.57 11.77
C ARG A 127 -7.09 -20.06 11.53
N ILE A 128 -8.08 -19.56 10.78
CA ILE A 128 -8.15 -18.12 10.45
C ILE A 128 -8.23 -17.33 11.75
N SER A 129 -7.36 -16.33 11.86
CA SER A 129 -7.29 -15.48 13.05
C SER A 129 -8.41 -14.44 13.03
N TRP A 130 -9.63 -14.86 13.42
CA TRP A 130 -10.83 -14.00 13.40
C TRP A 130 -10.69 -12.72 14.22
N ASN A 131 -9.93 -12.75 15.32
CA ASN A 131 -9.63 -11.54 16.10
C ASN A 131 -8.79 -10.53 15.33
N LEU A 132 -7.80 -11.01 14.55
CA LEU A 132 -7.00 -10.15 13.67
C LEU A 132 -7.85 -9.64 12.50
N TYR A 133 -8.65 -10.52 11.89
CA TYR A 133 -9.60 -10.13 10.85
C TYR A 133 -10.53 -9.00 11.32
N LEU A 134 -11.14 -9.14 12.50
CA LEU A 134 -12.00 -8.11 13.07
C LEU A 134 -11.25 -6.80 13.32
N ALA A 135 -10.02 -6.88 13.83
CA ALA A 135 -9.20 -5.68 14.04
C ALA A 135 -8.92 -4.94 12.73
N LEU A 136 -8.51 -5.66 11.69
CA LEU A 136 -8.25 -5.08 10.38
C LEU A 136 -9.53 -4.61 9.67
N LEU A 137 -10.64 -5.33 9.83
CA LEU A 137 -11.95 -4.92 9.32
C LEU A 137 -12.38 -3.60 9.93
N LEU A 138 -12.31 -3.46 11.26
CA LEU A 138 -12.68 -2.22 11.95
C LEU A 138 -11.76 -1.06 11.54
N THR A 139 -10.47 -1.32 11.28
CA THR A 139 -9.56 -0.26 10.79
C THR A 139 -9.90 0.27 9.41
N LYS A 140 -10.67 -0.48 8.60
CA LYS A 140 -11.19 0.02 7.32
C LYS A 140 -12.62 0.54 7.46
N LEU A 141 -13.49 -0.21 8.14
CA LEU A 141 -14.92 0.10 8.26
C LEU A 141 -15.16 1.43 8.98
N ILE A 142 -14.53 1.66 10.13
CA ILE A 142 -14.80 2.85 10.93
C ILE A 142 -14.38 4.13 10.18
N PRO A 143 -13.18 4.22 9.58
CA PRO A 143 -12.82 5.36 8.75
C PRO A 143 -13.73 5.53 7.52
N THR A 144 -14.13 4.45 6.84
CA THR A 144 -15.07 4.54 5.71
C THR A 144 -16.41 5.13 6.14
N VAL A 145 -16.98 4.65 7.25
CA VAL A 145 -18.23 5.17 7.79
C VAL A 145 -18.07 6.64 8.15
N TYR A 146 -16.99 7.00 8.85
CA TYR A 146 -16.71 8.38 9.19
C TYR A 146 -16.60 9.27 7.95
N ARG A 147 -15.79 8.88 6.95
CA ARG A 147 -15.61 9.65 5.71
C ARG A 147 -16.93 9.87 4.98
N THR A 148 -17.77 8.84 4.90
CA THR A 148 -19.06 8.90 4.22
C THR A 148 -20.06 9.80 4.97
N THR A 149 -20.03 9.81 6.31
CA THR A 149 -20.97 10.62 7.12
C THR A 149 -20.45 12.02 7.45
N ARG A 150 -19.15 12.24 7.34
CA ARG A 150 -18.45 13.50 7.63
C ARG A 150 -19.05 14.69 6.89
N VAL A 151 -19.52 14.46 5.67
CA VAL A 151 -20.17 15.43 4.78
C VAL A 151 -21.41 16.03 5.43
N TYR A 152 -22.29 15.17 5.96
CA TYR A 152 -23.51 15.60 6.64
C TYR A 152 -23.23 16.34 7.96
N TYR A 153 -22.13 16.00 8.62
CA TYR A 153 -21.72 16.62 9.88
C TYR A 153 -21.08 17.99 9.68
N LEU A 154 -20.26 18.16 8.63
CA LEU A 154 -19.56 19.42 8.36
C LEU A 154 -20.41 20.41 7.53
N GLY A 155 -21.53 19.96 6.95
CA GLY A 155 -22.57 20.78 6.31
C GLY A 155 -22.19 21.25 4.91
N ASP A 156 -21.13 22.06 4.82
CA ASP A 156 -20.47 22.45 3.58
C ASP A 156 -19.00 22.05 3.71
N LEU A 157 -18.61 20.96 3.06
CA LEU A 157 -17.21 20.82 2.67
C LEU A 157 -16.89 22.02 1.75
N PRO A 158 -15.66 22.60 1.79
CA PRO A 158 -15.33 23.75 0.96
C PRO A 158 -15.77 23.49 -0.48
N ASN A 159 -16.65 24.38 -0.98
CA ASN A 159 -17.28 24.43 -2.32
C ASN A 159 -16.49 23.71 -3.41
N ASP A 160 -17.15 23.17 -4.44
CA ASP A 160 -16.64 22.58 -5.71
C ASP A 160 -15.11 22.57 -5.95
N HIS A 161 -14.44 23.71 -5.77
CA HIS A 161 -12.98 23.86 -5.61
C HIS A 161 -12.30 22.84 -4.67
N GLY A 162 -12.80 22.56 -3.46
CA GLY A 162 -12.15 21.64 -2.50
C GLY A 162 -12.21 20.17 -2.93
N VAL A 163 -13.34 19.76 -3.52
CA VAL A 163 -13.53 18.45 -4.14
C VAL A 163 -12.62 18.31 -5.36
N ASN A 164 -12.51 19.35 -6.17
CA ASN A 164 -11.61 19.38 -7.32
C ASN A 164 -10.14 19.25 -6.89
N ILE A 165 -9.68 19.98 -5.86
CA ILE A 165 -8.31 19.85 -5.31
C ILE A 165 -8.01 18.42 -4.83
N ALA A 166 -8.97 17.77 -4.18
CA ALA A 166 -8.79 16.40 -3.70
C ALA A 166 -8.78 15.35 -4.82
N SER A 167 -9.70 15.47 -5.80
CA SER A 167 -9.70 14.63 -6.99
C SER A 167 -8.36 14.71 -7.73
N GLN A 168 -7.76 15.90 -7.72
CA GLN A 168 -6.46 16.21 -8.30
C GLN A 168 -5.28 15.62 -7.51
N LEU A 169 -5.46 15.14 -6.28
CA LEU A 169 -4.42 14.44 -5.52
C LEU A 169 -4.32 12.95 -5.89
N THR A 170 -5.34 12.39 -6.56
CA THR A 170 -5.42 10.95 -6.87
C THR A 170 -4.17 10.41 -7.53
N TRP A 171 -3.61 11.10 -8.53
CA TRP A 171 -2.39 10.65 -9.22
C TRP A 171 -1.14 10.72 -8.33
N VAL A 172 -1.05 11.69 -7.41
CA VAL A 172 0.02 11.74 -6.40
C VAL A 172 -0.06 10.51 -5.52
N ASN A 173 -1.27 10.15 -5.09
CA ASN A 173 -1.48 8.96 -4.28
C ASN A 173 -1.11 7.68 -5.03
N LEU A 174 -1.41 7.58 -6.33
CA LEU A 174 -0.98 6.44 -7.15
C LEU A 174 0.55 6.33 -7.25
N ILE A 175 1.28 7.46 -7.32
CA ILE A 175 2.75 7.46 -7.28
C ILE A 175 3.25 7.02 -5.90
N LEU A 176 2.67 7.57 -4.83
CA LEU A 176 3.03 7.22 -3.45
C LEU A 176 2.71 5.75 -3.14
N GLU A 177 1.66 5.21 -3.73
CA GLU A 177 1.29 3.80 -3.63
C GLU A 177 2.40 2.89 -4.19
N VAL A 178 3.03 3.24 -5.32
CA VAL A 178 4.16 2.47 -5.87
C VAL A 178 5.30 2.37 -4.86
N VAL A 179 5.68 3.50 -4.26
CA VAL A 179 6.74 3.54 -3.22
C VAL A 179 6.32 2.71 -2.01
N GLN A 180 5.07 2.86 -1.59
CA GLN A 180 4.51 2.18 -0.43
C GLN A 180 4.44 0.67 -0.62
N GLU A 181 3.92 0.19 -1.75
CA GLU A 181 3.86 -1.23 -2.10
C GLU A 181 5.25 -1.82 -2.27
N SER A 182 6.20 -1.07 -2.84
CA SER A 182 7.59 -1.49 -2.97
C SER A 182 8.29 -1.69 -1.63
N LEU A 183 7.93 -0.95 -0.58
CA LEU A 183 8.60 -1.00 0.72
C LEU A 183 7.84 -1.86 1.75
N ILE A 184 6.52 -1.71 1.83
CA ILE A 184 5.70 -2.26 2.93
C ILE A 184 5.18 -3.67 2.64
N LEU A 185 4.69 -3.97 1.43
CA LEU A 185 4.18 -5.31 1.12
C LEU A 185 5.23 -6.42 1.34
N PRO A 186 6.51 -6.27 0.95
CA PRO A 186 7.54 -7.28 1.22
C PRO A 186 7.74 -7.59 2.70
N LEU A 187 7.37 -6.69 3.62
CA LEU A 187 7.62 -6.87 5.05
C LEU A 187 6.83 -8.04 5.64
N PHE A 188 5.66 -8.39 5.07
CA PHE A 188 4.92 -9.59 5.46
C PHE A 188 5.79 -10.85 5.39
N TYR A 189 6.65 -10.94 4.37
CA TYR A 189 7.64 -11.99 4.25
C TYR A 189 8.92 -11.68 5.03
N MET A 190 9.50 -10.49 4.84
CA MET A 190 10.82 -10.18 5.38
C MET A 190 10.86 -10.18 6.91
N ILE A 191 9.80 -9.77 7.59
CA ILE A 191 9.70 -9.84 9.05
C ILE A 191 9.06 -11.16 9.47
N GLY A 192 8.07 -11.66 8.70
CA GLY A 192 7.35 -12.89 9.00
C GLY A 192 8.27 -14.12 9.18
N VAL A 193 9.28 -14.27 8.32
CA VAL A 193 10.22 -15.41 8.39
C VAL A 193 11.18 -15.38 9.58
N THR A 194 11.23 -14.27 10.34
CA THR A 194 12.15 -14.13 11.48
C THR A 194 11.42 -14.03 12.81
N LEU A 195 10.09 -14.19 12.86
CA LEU A 195 9.30 -13.98 14.08
C LEU A 195 9.79 -14.83 15.28
N ASP A 196 10.34 -16.01 15.02
CA ASP A 196 10.92 -16.91 16.03
C ASP A 196 12.32 -16.47 16.52
N ASP A 197 13.02 -15.62 15.76
CA ASP A 197 14.30 -15.00 16.13
C ASP A 197 14.10 -13.52 16.49
N GLN A 198 13.96 -13.24 17.79
CA GLN A 198 13.76 -11.88 18.29
C GLN A 198 14.94 -10.94 18.00
N ARG A 199 16.17 -11.45 17.88
CA ARG A 199 17.35 -10.61 17.63
C ARG A 199 17.35 -10.15 16.18
N GLU A 200 17.13 -11.08 15.26
CA GLU A 200 17.05 -10.76 13.84
C GLU A 200 15.82 -9.91 13.53
N THR A 201 14.64 -10.24 14.07
CA THR A 201 13.43 -9.43 13.87
C THR A 201 13.63 -7.99 14.35
N ARG A 202 14.24 -7.80 15.52
CA ARG A 202 14.56 -6.46 16.03
C ARG A 202 15.50 -5.69 15.11
N ASN A 203 16.52 -6.35 14.56
CA ASN A 203 17.40 -5.73 13.59
C ASN A 203 16.65 -5.32 12.31
N ARG A 204 15.77 -6.19 11.77
CA ARG A 204 14.96 -5.90 10.58
C ARG A 204 13.96 -4.78 10.80
N VAL A 205 13.25 -4.78 11.92
CA VAL A 205 12.31 -3.72 12.29
C VAL A 205 13.05 -2.38 12.39
N LYS A 206 14.19 -2.33 13.09
CA LYS A 206 15.00 -1.11 13.22
C LYS A 206 15.48 -0.56 11.87
N THR A 207 16.22 -1.39 11.14
CA THR A 207 16.87 -0.98 9.88
C THR A 207 15.82 -0.69 8.80
N GLY A 208 14.74 -1.47 8.77
CA GLY A 208 13.60 -1.28 7.87
C GLY A 208 12.86 0.03 8.15
N LEU A 209 12.56 0.35 9.41
CA LEU A 209 11.90 1.61 9.77
C LEU A 209 12.71 2.83 9.34
N ILE A 210 14.01 2.85 9.64
CA ILE A 210 14.89 3.97 9.28
C ILE A 210 14.91 4.13 7.76
N PHE A 211 15.09 3.03 7.02
CA PHE A 211 15.15 3.08 5.57
C PHE A 211 13.81 3.51 4.96
N THR A 212 12.69 2.95 5.40
CA THR A 212 11.35 3.33 4.95
C THR A 212 11.09 4.82 5.17
N PHE A 213 11.42 5.35 6.35
CA PHE A 213 11.27 6.77 6.64
C PHE A 213 12.13 7.63 5.69
N LEU A 214 13.41 7.30 5.53
CA LEU A 214 14.32 8.07 4.67
C LEU A 214 13.87 8.07 3.21
N VAL A 215 13.44 6.93 2.67
CA VAL A 215 12.94 6.86 1.28
C VAL A 215 11.70 7.74 1.12
N HIS A 216 10.75 7.71 2.05
CA HIS A 216 9.57 8.58 1.97
C HIS A 216 9.88 10.06 2.15
N VAL A 217 10.89 10.43 2.96
CA VAL A 217 11.37 11.83 3.03
C VAL A 217 11.92 12.28 1.68
N VAL A 218 12.73 11.45 1.02
CA VAL A 218 13.30 11.77 -0.30
C VAL A 218 12.20 11.91 -1.35
N PHE A 219 11.30 10.93 -1.46
CA PHE A 219 10.21 10.97 -2.43
C PHE A 219 9.20 12.10 -2.15
N GLY A 220 8.83 12.32 -0.89
CA GLY A 220 7.98 13.44 -0.49
C GLY A 220 8.62 14.79 -0.82
N GLY A 221 9.93 14.93 -0.59
CA GLY A 221 10.70 16.13 -0.98
C GLY A 221 10.71 16.37 -2.49
N ILE A 222 10.84 15.31 -3.30
CA ILE A 222 10.74 15.41 -4.77
C ILE A 222 9.34 15.90 -5.17
N ILE A 223 8.27 15.34 -4.60
CA ILE A 223 6.90 15.75 -4.91
C ILE A 223 6.66 17.20 -4.49
N VAL A 224 7.14 17.62 -3.31
CA VAL A 224 7.05 19.02 -2.83
C VAL A 224 7.72 19.99 -3.81
N ALA A 225 8.91 19.64 -4.31
CA ALA A 225 9.64 20.43 -5.29
C ALA A 225 8.97 20.43 -6.68
N ALA A 226 8.36 19.31 -7.08
CA ALA A 226 7.75 19.11 -8.39
C ALA A 226 6.22 19.32 -8.41
N ALA A 227 5.59 19.76 -7.32
CA ALA A 227 4.12 19.84 -7.21
C ALA A 227 3.51 20.68 -8.35
N GLU A 228 4.07 21.86 -8.61
CA GLU A 228 3.59 22.78 -9.65
C GLU A 228 3.74 22.21 -11.07
N PRO A 229 4.92 21.73 -11.53
CA PRO A 229 5.04 21.16 -12.87
C PRO A 229 4.20 19.88 -13.04
N LEU A 230 4.03 19.08 -11.98
CA LEU A 230 3.20 17.88 -12.05
C LEU A 230 1.71 18.22 -12.20
N ILE A 231 1.21 19.23 -11.49
CA ILE A 231 -0.16 19.72 -11.64
C ILE A 231 -0.41 20.24 -13.06
N LYS A 232 0.51 21.05 -13.60
CA LYS A 232 0.39 21.59 -14.97
C LYS A 232 0.37 20.48 -16.02
N PHE A 233 1.16 19.41 -15.83
CA PHE A 233 1.19 18.26 -16.74
C PHE A 233 -0.16 17.52 -16.83
N MET A 234 -0.92 17.50 -15.74
CA MET A 234 -2.22 16.82 -15.68
C MET A 234 -3.38 17.64 -16.26
N ALA A 235 -3.10 18.80 -16.88
CA ALA A 235 -4.08 19.67 -17.56
C ALA A 235 -5.25 20.09 -16.65
N GLN A 236 -4.92 20.58 -15.46
CA GLN A 236 -5.89 21.03 -14.47
C GLN A 236 -6.44 22.43 -14.81
N ASP A 237 -7.56 22.78 -14.17
CA ASP A 237 -8.11 24.12 -14.21
C ASP A 237 -7.05 25.12 -13.73
N ALA A 238 -6.77 26.13 -14.56
CA ALA A 238 -5.70 27.10 -14.31
C ALA A 238 -5.93 27.88 -13.01
N ASP A 239 -7.19 28.06 -12.62
CA ASP A 239 -7.58 28.83 -11.45
C ASP A 239 -7.35 28.10 -10.13
N LEU A 240 -7.16 26.77 -10.16
CA LEU A 240 -6.99 25.92 -8.97
C LEU A 240 -5.54 25.51 -8.70
N ILE A 241 -4.62 25.78 -9.63
CA ILE A 241 -3.24 25.27 -9.57
C ILE A 241 -2.56 25.65 -8.25
N ASP A 242 -2.63 26.91 -7.85
CA ASP A 242 -1.90 27.41 -6.67
C ASP A 242 -2.42 26.79 -5.37
N GLU A 243 -3.74 26.65 -5.23
CA GLU A 243 -4.36 26.02 -4.06
C GLU A 243 -4.00 24.53 -3.97
N THR A 244 -4.05 23.81 -5.10
CA THR A 244 -3.67 22.40 -5.17
C THR A 244 -2.18 22.21 -4.86
N VAL A 245 -1.30 23.10 -5.35
CA VAL A 245 0.14 23.06 -5.04
C VAL A 245 0.39 23.19 -3.54
N ILE A 246 -0.24 24.17 -2.88
CA ILE A 246 -0.10 24.39 -1.43
C ILE A 246 -0.58 23.15 -0.68
N TYR A 247 -1.76 22.64 -1.04
CA TYR A 247 -2.34 21.48 -0.39
C TYR A 247 -1.46 20.23 -0.52
N ILE A 248 -0.94 19.92 -1.72
CA ILE A 248 -0.01 18.81 -1.94
C ILE A 248 1.21 18.95 -1.03
N ARG A 249 1.81 20.15 -0.96
CA ARG A 249 3.01 20.39 -0.15
C ARG A 249 2.75 20.15 1.34
N LEU A 250 1.57 20.53 1.84
CA LEU A 250 1.16 20.28 3.23
C LEU A 250 0.96 18.79 3.49
N GLU A 251 0.23 18.08 2.62
CA GLU A 251 0.00 16.64 2.73
C GLU A 251 1.31 15.84 2.75
N MET A 252 2.31 16.26 1.96
CA MET A 252 3.61 15.57 1.88
C MET A 252 4.38 15.55 3.20
N VAL A 253 4.10 16.48 4.12
CA VAL A 253 4.75 16.49 5.46
C VAL A 253 4.33 15.26 6.28
N SER A 254 3.10 14.80 6.11
CA SER A 254 2.57 13.65 6.87
C SER A 254 3.05 12.31 6.32
N ILE A 255 3.47 12.25 5.04
CA ILE A 255 3.78 11.00 4.33
C ILE A 255 4.91 10.18 4.99
N PRO A 256 6.08 10.76 5.36
CA PRO A 256 7.11 10.00 6.06
C PRO A 256 6.64 9.44 7.40
N LEU A 257 5.88 10.20 8.17
CA LEU A 257 5.33 9.75 9.45
C LEU A 257 4.30 8.63 9.26
N ASN A 258 3.46 8.76 8.23
CA ASN A 258 2.48 7.75 7.87
C ASN A 258 3.17 6.43 7.44
N SER A 259 4.28 6.52 6.70
CA SER A 259 5.05 5.33 6.31
C SER A 259 5.55 4.54 7.51
N VAL A 260 5.97 5.23 8.59
CA VAL A 260 6.35 4.61 9.85
C VAL A 260 5.14 3.94 10.50
N VAL A 261 4.01 4.63 10.61
CA VAL A 261 2.77 4.04 11.15
C VAL A 261 2.40 2.76 10.40
N GLN A 262 2.39 2.79 9.06
CA GLN A 262 2.05 1.63 8.23
C GLN A 262 3.04 0.48 8.38
N PHE A 263 4.35 0.77 8.44
CA PHE A 263 5.37 -0.23 8.74
C PHE A 263 5.09 -0.92 10.09
N VAL A 264 4.87 -0.13 11.15
CA VAL A 264 4.62 -0.68 12.49
C VAL A 264 3.29 -1.44 12.54
N THR A 265 2.27 -1.00 11.80
CA THR A 265 1.02 -1.77 11.66
C THR A 265 1.26 -3.14 11.04
N VAL A 266 2.14 -3.28 10.04
CA VAL A 266 2.53 -4.62 9.53
C VAL A 266 3.18 -5.47 10.62
N VAL A 267 4.04 -4.87 11.46
CA VAL A 267 4.61 -5.58 12.62
C VAL A 267 3.52 -6.03 13.60
N PHE A 268 2.55 -5.16 13.91
CA PHE A 268 1.42 -5.51 14.78
C PHE A 268 0.56 -6.61 14.17
N THR A 269 0.34 -6.58 12.86
CA THR A 269 -0.39 -7.63 12.12
C THR A 269 0.35 -8.96 12.21
N LEU A 270 1.65 -8.98 11.91
CA LEU A 270 2.48 -10.20 11.94
C LEU A 270 2.50 -10.87 13.32
N TYR A 271 2.67 -10.08 14.38
CA TYR A 271 2.62 -10.55 15.76
C TYR A 271 1.20 -10.72 16.33
N GLN A 272 0.17 -10.38 15.55
CA GLN A 272 -1.23 -10.37 15.97
C GLN A 272 -1.47 -9.56 17.26
N TRP A 273 -0.88 -8.37 17.39
CA TRP A 273 -1.11 -7.48 18.54
C TRP A 273 -2.36 -6.62 18.33
N GLN A 274 -3.54 -7.25 18.30
CA GLN A 274 -4.81 -6.59 17.92
C GLN A 274 -5.13 -5.38 18.80
N ARG A 275 -4.79 -5.43 20.10
CA ARG A 275 -4.99 -4.29 21.01
C ARG A 275 -4.32 -3.01 20.52
N ASN A 276 -3.10 -3.11 19.99
CA ASN A 276 -2.38 -1.94 19.46
C ASN A 276 -2.99 -1.47 18.13
N ILE A 277 -3.50 -2.39 17.30
CA ILE A 277 -4.24 -2.04 16.08
C ILE A 277 -5.50 -1.24 16.42
N TYR A 278 -6.26 -1.66 17.44
CA TYR A 278 -7.41 -0.91 17.95
C TYR A 278 -7.02 0.45 18.52
N THR A 279 -5.91 0.54 19.24
CA THR A 279 -5.44 1.82 19.79
C THR A 279 -5.01 2.79 18.68
N VAL A 280 -4.31 2.32 17.64
CA VAL A 280 -3.98 3.13 16.46
C VAL A 280 -5.25 3.66 15.80
N LEU A 281 -6.27 2.81 15.62
CA LEU A 281 -7.57 3.22 15.08
C LEU A 281 -8.26 4.26 15.96
N GLY A 282 -8.31 4.03 17.27
CA GLY A 282 -8.96 4.93 18.22
C GLY A 282 -8.31 6.31 18.27
N ILE A 283 -6.97 6.37 18.33
CA ILE A 283 -6.22 7.63 18.29
C ILE A 283 -6.56 8.40 17.01
N ARG A 284 -6.48 7.72 15.84
CA ARG A 284 -6.73 8.35 14.55
C ARG A 284 -8.16 8.88 14.45
N LEU A 285 -9.16 8.07 14.78
CA LEU A 285 -10.56 8.48 14.69
C LEU A 285 -10.87 9.65 15.62
N ILE A 286 -10.47 9.57 16.89
CA ILE A 286 -10.75 10.62 17.87
C ILE A 286 -10.09 11.93 17.44
N LEU A 287 -8.82 11.87 17.01
CA LEU A 287 -8.13 13.07 16.52
C LEU A 287 -8.74 13.60 15.24
N SER A 288 -9.08 12.75 14.26
CA SER A 288 -9.73 13.19 13.02
C SER A 288 -11.04 13.92 13.31
N VAL A 289 -11.92 13.35 14.15
CA VAL A 289 -13.18 14.00 14.53
C VAL A 289 -12.92 15.35 15.21
N LEU A 290 -12.05 15.38 16.23
CA LEU A 290 -11.77 16.61 16.98
C LEU A 290 -11.13 17.70 16.12
N LEU A 291 -10.18 17.34 15.27
CA LEU A 291 -9.46 18.28 14.42
C LEU A 291 -10.34 18.76 13.26
N ASP A 292 -11.20 17.90 12.70
CA ASP A 292 -12.17 18.32 11.69
C ASP A 292 -13.19 19.30 12.28
N THR A 293 -13.70 19.01 13.49
CA THR A 293 -14.56 19.95 14.20
C THR A 293 -13.86 21.28 14.45
N PHE A 294 -12.57 21.28 14.78
CA PHE A 294 -11.82 22.51 15.11
C PHE A 294 -11.31 23.27 13.88
N PHE A 295 -10.97 22.60 12.78
CA PHE A 295 -10.37 23.21 11.60
C PHE A 295 -11.37 23.48 10.46
N LEU A 296 -12.44 22.69 10.34
CA LEU A 296 -13.30 22.68 9.14
C LEU A 296 -14.73 23.09 9.42
N SER A 297 -15.25 22.81 10.63
CA SER A 297 -16.68 23.00 10.90
C SER A 297 -17.13 24.46 10.78
N GLN A 298 -18.44 24.65 10.66
CA GLN A 298 -19.06 25.98 10.63
C GLN A 298 -19.24 26.60 12.03
N PHE A 299 -18.85 25.92 13.11
CA PHE A 299 -18.97 26.46 14.47
C PHE A 299 -18.14 27.74 14.66
N ASP A 300 -18.59 28.61 15.56
CA ASP A 300 -17.94 29.91 15.80
C ASP A 300 -16.50 29.81 16.31
N PHE A 301 -16.16 28.69 16.98
CA PHE A 301 -14.80 28.44 17.48
C PHE A 301 -13.89 27.76 16.44
N SER A 302 -14.43 27.38 15.29
CA SER A 302 -13.67 26.74 14.22
C SER A 302 -12.74 27.73 13.54
N LEU A 303 -11.54 27.28 13.18
CA LEU A 303 -10.58 28.10 12.45
C LEU A 303 -10.92 28.28 10.96
N LYS A 304 -11.89 27.51 10.44
CA LYS A 304 -12.37 27.58 9.04
C LYS A 304 -11.23 27.62 8.01
N LEU A 305 -10.26 26.72 8.19
CA LEU A 305 -9.02 26.66 7.39
C LEU A 305 -9.24 26.08 5.98
N GLY A 306 -10.48 25.80 5.60
CA GLY A 306 -10.83 25.18 4.32
C GLY A 306 -10.09 23.87 4.08
N VAL A 307 -9.70 23.62 2.84
CA VAL A 307 -9.04 22.38 2.40
C VAL A 307 -7.74 22.13 3.17
N ASN A 308 -6.98 23.18 3.47
CA ASN A 308 -5.72 23.08 4.21
C ASN A 308 -5.91 22.59 5.65
N GLY A 309 -7.07 22.83 6.26
CA GLY A 309 -7.43 22.28 7.57
C GLY A 309 -7.33 20.76 7.62
N ILE A 310 -7.63 20.07 6.51
CA ILE A 310 -7.52 18.62 6.41
C ILE A 310 -6.06 18.17 6.49
N ALA A 311 -5.18 18.83 5.75
CA ALA A 311 -3.76 18.49 5.76
C ALA A 311 -3.12 18.69 7.15
N TYR A 312 -3.49 19.76 7.85
CA TYR A 312 -3.07 19.96 9.24
C TYR A 312 -3.63 18.89 10.18
N GLY A 313 -4.92 18.54 10.02
CA GLY A 313 -5.56 17.46 10.76
C GLY A 313 -4.83 16.13 10.59
N ASN A 314 -4.56 15.75 9.35
CA ASN A 314 -3.84 14.54 8.97
C ASN A 314 -2.42 14.51 9.52
N MET A 315 -1.70 15.64 9.44
CA MET A 315 -0.35 15.77 9.99
C MET A 315 -0.32 15.53 11.51
N ILE A 316 -1.23 16.15 12.26
CA ILE A 316 -1.30 15.99 13.72
C ILE A 316 -1.72 14.57 14.09
N ALA A 317 -2.80 14.05 13.50
CA ALA A 317 -3.30 12.71 13.79
C ALA A 317 -2.25 11.63 13.49
N THR A 318 -1.54 11.76 12.36
CA THR A 318 -0.45 10.86 11.98
C THR A 318 0.76 11.01 12.90
N GLY A 319 1.14 12.23 13.27
CA GLY A 319 2.24 12.50 14.19
C GLY A 319 2.02 11.83 15.56
N VAL A 320 0.84 12.03 16.17
CA VAL A 320 0.50 11.40 17.46
C VAL A 320 0.47 9.87 17.34
N THR A 321 -0.11 9.35 16.26
CA THR A 321 -0.13 7.90 16.01
C THR A 321 1.28 7.32 15.83
N CYS A 322 2.16 8.04 15.13
CA CYS A 322 3.55 7.66 14.93
C CYS A 322 4.31 7.58 16.26
N LEU A 323 4.14 8.58 17.13
CA LEU A 323 4.73 8.58 18.47
C LEU A 323 4.25 7.38 19.29
N TYR A 324 2.96 7.06 19.26
CA TYR A 324 2.42 5.86 19.91
C TYR A 324 3.04 4.57 19.35
N CYS A 325 3.13 4.42 18.03
CA CYS A 325 3.73 3.24 17.38
C CYS A 325 5.20 3.06 17.80
N ILE A 326 5.98 4.13 17.80
CA ILE A 326 7.38 4.13 18.25
C ILE A 326 7.46 3.74 19.73
N PHE A 327 6.61 4.30 20.58
CA PHE A 327 6.53 3.97 22.00
C PHE A 327 6.25 2.47 22.24
N VAL A 328 5.28 1.89 21.51
CA VAL A 328 4.99 0.44 21.62
C VAL A 328 6.19 -0.40 21.19
N LEU A 329 6.90 -0.02 20.13
CA LEU A 329 8.11 -0.73 19.71
C LEU A 329 9.21 -0.66 20.77
N PHE A 330 9.41 0.49 21.42
CA PHE A 330 10.34 0.61 22.54
C PHE A 330 9.96 -0.30 23.71
N LEU A 331 8.67 -0.40 24.05
CA LEU A 331 8.23 -1.29 25.13
C LEU A 331 8.42 -2.77 24.79
N LYS A 332 8.16 -3.17 23.54
CA LYS A 332 8.21 -4.59 23.12
C LYS A 332 9.62 -5.08 22.76
N PHE A 333 10.44 -4.20 22.17
CA PHE A 333 11.79 -4.51 21.72
C PHE A 333 12.88 -3.77 22.50
N GLY A 334 12.57 -3.14 23.63
CA GLY A 334 13.53 -2.44 24.50
C GLY A 334 14.24 -1.24 23.85
N ALA A 335 15.00 -0.46 24.62
CA ALA A 335 15.72 0.73 24.13
C ALA A 335 16.78 0.43 23.05
N ASN A 336 17.33 -0.79 23.02
CA ASN A 336 18.27 -1.24 21.99
C ASN A 336 17.62 -1.49 20.62
N CYS A 337 16.31 -1.28 20.48
CA CYS A 337 15.63 -1.34 19.19
C CYS A 337 16.06 -0.23 18.22
N ILE A 338 16.77 0.81 18.68
CA ILE A 338 17.30 1.89 17.81
C ILE A 338 18.84 1.98 17.87
N CYS A 339 19.47 1.82 19.04
CA CYS A 339 20.90 2.14 19.23
C CYS A 339 21.90 0.96 19.18
N GLY A 340 21.55 -0.17 18.58
CA GLY A 340 22.46 -1.32 18.42
C GLY A 340 23.20 -1.35 17.08
N ARG A 341 24.22 -2.22 16.93
CA ARG A 341 24.84 -2.53 15.62
C ARG A 341 23.76 -2.89 14.58
N MET A 342 23.90 -2.34 13.37
CA MET A 342 22.96 -2.56 12.27
C MET A 342 23.54 -3.62 11.33
N SER A 343 22.79 -4.69 11.09
CA SER A 343 23.11 -5.62 10.00
C SER A 343 22.22 -5.30 8.80
N LEU A 344 22.84 -4.95 7.68
CA LEU A 344 22.16 -4.62 6.43
C LEU A 344 22.09 -5.81 5.47
N SER A 345 22.51 -7.01 5.91
CA SER A 345 22.59 -8.21 5.05
C SER A 345 21.25 -8.58 4.41
N TRP A 346 20.13 -8.35 5.12
CA TRP A 346 18.79 -8.64 4.64
C TRP A 346 18.23 -7.57 3.66
N MET A 347 18.82 -6.38 3.61
CA MET A 347 18.32 -5.27 2.79
C MET A 347 18.48 -5.52 1.30
N THR A 348 19.49 -6.29 0.87
CA THR A 348 19.63 -6.69 -0.55
C THR A 348 18.45 -7.55 -0.98
N LYS A 349 18.05 -8.50 -0.14
CA LYS A 349 16.88 -9.35 -0.37
C LYS A 349 15.58 -8.53 -0.29
N TRP A 350 15.44 -7.65 0.69
CA TRP A 350 14.27 -6.76 0.78
C TRP A 350 14.17 -5.85 -0.43
N GLY A 351 15.29 -5.28 -0.90
CA GLY A 351 15.35 -4.46 -2.10
C GLY A 351 14.98 -5.24 -3.36
N SER A 352 15.40 -6.51 -3.50
CA SER A 352 14.99 -7.35 -4.63
C SER A 352 13.49 -7.69 -4.60
N VAL A 353 12.97 -8.14 -3.46
CA VAL A 353 11.54 -8.45 -3.31
C VAL A 353 10.70 -7.17 -3.47
N GLY A 354 11.17 -6.07 -2.92
CA GLY A 354 10.55 -4.76 -3.02
C GLY A 354 10.53 -4.22 -4.44
N PHE A 355 11.64 -4.32 -5.17
CA PHE A 355 11.71 -3.87 -6.57
C PHE A 355 10.64 -4.53 -7.44
N TYR A 356 10.45 -5.85 -7.34
CA TYR A 356 9.41 -6.52 -8.12
C TYR A 356 7.99 -6.15 -7.66
N SER A 357 7.78 -5.92 -6.36
CA SER A 357 6.49 -5.43 -5.86
C SER A 357 6.19 -4.01 -6.33
N GLY A 358 7.20 -3.14 -6.35
CA GLY A 358 7.10 -1.79 -6.87
C GLY A 358 6.92 -1.77 -8.38
N LEU A 359 7.57 -2.67 -9.12
CA LEU A 359 7.40 -2.80 -10.56
C LEU A 359 5.98 -3.24 -10.92
N ASP A 360 5.42 -4.20 -10.18
CA ASP A 360 4.02 -4.58 -10.31
C ASP A 360 3.09 -3.38 -10.10
N SER A 361 3.22 -2.71 -8.96
CA SER A 361 2.45 -1.51 -8.63
C SER A 361 2.58 -0.42 -9.69
N LEU A 362 3.80 -0.13 -10.13
CA LEU A 362 4.10 0.89 -11.13
C LEU A 362 3.39 0.61 -12.45
N VAL A 363 3.47 -0.63 -12.93
CA VAL A 363 2.82 -1.01 -14.19
C VAL A 363 1.31 -0.89 -14.07
N ARG A 364 0.70 -1.45 -13.02
CA ARG A 364 -0.76 -1.34 -12.81
C ARG A 364 -1.20 0.11 -12.74
N ASN A 365 -0.54 0.92 -11.91
CA ASN A 365 -0.92 2.31 -11.68
C ASN A 365 -0.66 3.20 -12.89
N LEU A 366 0.41 2.95 -13.65
CA LEU A 366 0.70 3.68 -14.88
C LEU A 366 -0.38 3.45 -15.93
N PHE A 367 -0.71 2.19 -16.22
CA PHE A 367 -1.73 1.86 -17.21
C PHE A 367 -3.13 2.27 -16.74
N TYR A 368 -3.46 2.09 -15.46
CA TYR A 368 -4.71 2.57 -14.90
C TYR A 368 -4.84 4.10 -15.05
N THR A 369 -3.78 4.86 -14.73
CA THR A 369 -3.80 6.32 -14.87
C THR A 369 -3.95 6.75 -16.32
N LEU A 370 -3.20 6.14 -17.24
CA LEU A 370 -3.17 6.56 -18.65
C LEU A 370 -4.39 6.08 -19.45
N CYS A 371 -4.88 4.87 -19.20
CA CYS A 371 -5.92 4.23 -20.00
C CYS A 371 -7.30 4.26 -19.34
N VAL A 372 -7.39 4.46 -18.03
CA VAL A 372 -8.67 4.57 -17.35
C VAL A 372 -8.89 6.00 -16.91
N VAL A 373 -8.11 6.50 -15.96
CA VAL A 373 -8.33 7.84 -15.36
C VAL A 373 -8.29 8.94 -16.40
N ARG A 374 -7.22 9.01 -17.20
CA ARG A 374 -7.08 10.02 -18.24
C ARG A 374 -8.18 9.92 -19.29
N MET A 375 -8.57 8.70 -19.69
CA MET A 375 -9.63 8.52 -20.70
C MET A 375 -10.99 8.93 -20.15
N MET A 376 -11.30 8.63 -18.88
CA MET A 376 -12.52 9.10 -18.20
C MET A 376 -12.59 10.62 -18.12
N ASN A 377 -11.45 11.29 -17.86
CA ASN A 377 -11.39 12.76 -17.85
C ASN A 377 -11.63 13.35 -19.25
N VAL A 378 -11.07 12.74 -20.30
CA VAL A 378 -11.25 13.21 -21.68
C VAL A 378 -12.71 13.14 -22.13
N ILE A 379 -13.46 12.13 -21.68
CA ILE A 379 -14.88 11.98 -22.00
C ILE A 379 -15.81 12.69 -21.00
N ALA A 380 -15.27 13.41 -20.01
CA ALA A 380 -16.01 14.11 -18.96
C ALA A 380 -16.94 13.24 -18.08
N GLU A 381 -16.62 11.95 -17.90
CA GLU A 381 -17.43 10.98 -17.12
C GLU A 381 -16.76 10.54 -15.81
N GLN A 382 -15.74 11.28 -15.36
CA GLN A 382 -14.96 10.95 -14.18
C GLN A 382 -15.82 10.89 -12.91
N GLY A 383 -16.80 11.79 -12.75
CA GLY A 383 -17.65 11.82 -11.54
C GLY A 383 -18.47 10.55 -11.35
N THR A 384 -19.10 10.06 -12.42
CA THR A 384 -19.88 8.82 -12.41
C THR A 384 -19.01 7.60 -12.17
N TYR A 385 -17.86 7.52 -12.84
CA TYR A 385 -16.90 6.44 -12.66
C TYR A 385 -16.33 6.39 -11.23
N TRP A 386 -15.91 7.53 -10.68
CA TRP A 386 -15.31 7.59 -9.34
C TRP A 386 -16.30 7.21 -8.25
N ARG A 387 -17.56 7.61 -8.33
CA ARG A 387 -18.60 7.19 -7.38
C ARG A 387 -18.82 5.67 -7.41
N ALA A 388 -18.87 5.07 -8.61
CA ALA A 388 -18.95 3.62 -8.76
C ALA A 388 -17.70 2.92 -8.18
N ASN A 389 -16.52 3.44 -8.48
CA ASN A 389 -15.25 2.91 -7.99
C ASN A 389 -15.16 3.01 -6.45
N GLU A 390 -15.59 4.13 -5.87
CA GLU A 390 -15.59 4.35 -4.43
C GLU A 390 -16.49 3.33 -3.72
N PHE A 391 -17.68 3.07 -4.26
CA PHE A 391 -18.57 2.06 -3.72
C PHE A 391 -17.94 0.67 -3.73
N ILE A 392 -17.32 0.28 -4.84
CA ILE A 392 -16.70 -1.05 -4.97
C ILE A 392 -15.55 -1.22 -3.96
N TRP A 393 -14.63 -0.25 -3.89
CA TRP A 393 -13.45 -0.36 -3.03
C TRP A 393 -13.76 -0.20 -1.54
N ASN A 394 -14.65 0.73 -1.19
CA ASN A 394 -14.88 1.08 0.21
C ASN A 394 -16.04 0.32 0.86
N TRP A 395 -16.97 -0.24 0.08
CA TRP A 395 -18.12 -0.97 0.61
C TRP A 395 -18.14 -2.44 0.20
N LEU A 396 -18.00 -2.75 -1.09
CA LEU A 396 -18.05 -4.14 -1.54
C LEU A 396 -16.80 -4.93 -1.07
N LEU A 397 -15.61 -4.41 -1.35
CA LEU A 397 -14.33 -5.04 -1.00
C LEU A 397 -13.95 -4.90 0.48
N LEU A 398 -14.73 -4.15 1.26
CA LEU A 398 -14.44 -3.81 2.65
C LEU A 398 -14.22 -5.03 3.54
N ALA A 399 -15.06 -6.05 3.39
CA ALA A 399 -14.97 -7.30 4.14
C ALA A 399 -13.87 -8.23 3.60
N PHE A 400 -13.50 -8.09 2.33
CA PHE A 400 -12.55 -8.98 1.68
C PHE A 400 -11.08 -8.56 1.91
N LEU A 401 -10.73 -7.28 1.74
CA LEU A 401 -9.34 -6.82 1.83
C LEU A 401 -8.66 -7.13 3.18
N PRO A 402 -9.32 -6.95 4.35
CA PRO A 402 -8.77 -7.39 5.63
C PRO A 402 -8.49 -8.90 5.67
N MET A 403 -9.34 -9.71 5.04
CA MET A 403 -9.15 -11.15 4.97
C MET A 403 -7.92 -11.52 4.13
N ALA A 404 -7.68 -10.80 3.03
CA ALA A 404 -6.45 -10.96 2.25
C ALA A 404 -5.20 -10.61 3.07
N ASP A 405 -5.25 -9.58 3.91
CA ASP A 405 -4.14 -9.22 4.80
C ASP A 405 -3.92 -10.28 5.91
N VAL A 406 -4.99 -10.88 6.44
CA VAL A 406 -4.89 -12.04 7.34
C VAL A 406 -4.22 -13.22 6.63
N LEU A 407 -4.53 -13.48 5.36
CA LEU A 407 -3.86 -14.52 4.59
C LEU A 407 -2.37 -14.21 4.37
N LYS A 408 -2.00 -12.96 4.03
CA LYS A 408 -0.59 -12.54 3.94
C LYS A 408 0.14 -12.80 5.25
N GLN A 409 -0.50 -12.51 6.38
CA GLN A 409 0.02 -12.77 7.72
C GLN A 409 0.16 -14.27 8.00
N ASP A 410 -0.88 -15.08 7.77
CA ASP A 410 -0.90 -16.53 7.98
C ASP A 410 0.18 -17.23 7.14
N ILE A 411 0.44 -16.76 5.91
CA ILE A 411 1.48 -17.30 5.04
C ILE A 411 2.88 -16.80 5.43
N GLY A 412 3.01 -15.50 5.72
CA GLY A 412 4.29 -14.85 6.02
C GLY A 412 4.86 -15.22 7.39
N ALA A 413 4.01 -15.37 8.40
CA ALA A 413 4.39 -15.75 9.76
C ALA A 413 4.63 -17.26 9.93
N SER A 414 4.23 -18.09 8.96
CA SER A 414 4.38 -19.55 9.04
C SER A 414 5.82 -19.96 8.76
N THR A 415 6.62 -20.08 9.82
CA THR A 415 7.95 -20.72 9.81
C THR A 415 7.85 -22.24 9.69
N ASN A 416 6.71 -22.82 10.04
CA ASN A 416 6.47 -24.25 9.89
C ASN A 416 6.25 -24.62 8.41
N PRO A 417 7.08 -25.53 7.85
CA PRO A 417 6.99 -25.91 6.45
C PRO A 417 5.72 -26.70 6.12
N VAL A 418 5.18 -27.52 7.02
CA VAL A 418 4.35 -28.71 6.69
C VAL A 418 2.83 -28.52 6.83
N MET A 419 2.17 -27.75 5.95
CA MET A 419 0.69 -27.74 5.92
C MET A 419 0.10 -27.69 4.53
N ASN A 420 -0.61 -28.74 4.10
CA ASN A 420 -1.23 -28.85 2.78
C ASN A 420 -1.93 -27.55 2.31
N HIS A 421 -1.55 -27.06 1.13
CA HIS A 421 -2.00 -25.76 0.62
C HIS A 421 -3.52 -25.73 0.37
N LYS A 422 -4.15 -26.86 0.05
CA LYS A 422 -5.61 -26.97 -0.03
C LYS A 422 -6.27 -26.65 1.32
N VAL A 423 -5.74 -27.21 2.41
CA VAL A 423 -6.21 -26.94 3.78
C VAL A 423 -5.88 -25.50 4.18
N LYS A 424 -4.81 -24.92 3.63
CA LYS A 424 -4.48 -23.52 3.91
C LYS A 424 -5.45 -22.54 3.24
N MET A 425 -5.81 -22.78 1.98
CA MET A 425 -6.62 -21.84 1.21
C MET A 425 -8.14 -22.05 1.30
N ALA A 426 -8.62 -23.26 1.59
CA ALA A 426 -10.04 -23.59 1.48
C ALA A 426 -10.96 -22.63 2.25
N GLY A 427 -10.60 -22.26 3.48
CA GLY A 427 -11.38 -21.33 4.30
C GLY A 427 -11.47 -19.93 3.71
N TYR A 428 -10.36 -19.39 3.21
CA TYR A 428 -10.32 -18.07 2.56
C TYR A 428 -11.11 -18.05 1.24
N MET A 429 -11.04 -19.13 0.46
CA MET A 429 -11.81 -19.28 -0.78
C MET A 429 -13.32 -19.33 -0.51
N ILE A 430 -13.75 -20.13 0.48
CA ILE A 430 -15.17 -20.21 0.85
C ILE A 430 -15.67 -18.90 1.42
N PHE A 431 -14.88 -18.22 2.25
CA PHE A 431 -15.21 -16.87 2.72
C PHE A 431 -15.46 -15.92 1.54
N THR A 432 -14.62 -15.97 0.51
CA THR A 432 -14.78 -15.17 -0.71
C THR A 432 -16.06 -15.51 -1.48
N ILE A 433 -16.39 -16.80 -1.60
CA ILE A 433 -17.64 -17.25 -2.22
C ILE A 433 -18.87 -16.74 -1.44
N ILE A 434 -18.82 -16.82 -0.11
CA ILE A 434 -19.89 -16.29 0.76
C ILE A 434 -20.06 -14.80 0.55
N LEU A 435 -18.97 -14.02 0.47
CA LEU A 435 -19.05 -12.58 0.19
C LEU A 435 -19.65 -12.29 -1.19
N ALA A 436 -19.28 -13.04 -2.23
CA ALA A 436 -19.88 -12.88 -3.56
C ALA A 436 -21.39 -13.15 -3.55
N ILE A 437 -21.85 -14.15 -2.78
CA ILE A 437 -23.28 -14.42 -2.59
C ILE A 437 -23.97 -13.26 -1.86
N ILE A 438 -23.34 -12.69 -0.82
CA ILE A 438 -23.87 -11.53 -0.10
C ILE A 438 -23.98 -10.31 -1.02
N TRP A 439 -23.01 -10.08 -1.91
CA TRP A 439 -23.11 -9.02 -2.92
C TRP A 439 -24.35 -9.20 -3.78
N CYS A 440 -24.55 -10.39 -4.36
CA CYS A 440 -25.75 -10.69 -5.15
C CYS A 440 -27.06 -10.48 -4.37
N ALA A 441 -27.09 -10.89 -3.09
CA ALA A 441 -28.26 -10.72 -2.24
C ALA A 441 -28.57 -9.26 -1.88
N THR A 442 -27.55 -8.39 -1.85
CA THR A 442 -27.69 -6.97 -1.46
C THR A 442 -27.93 -6.03 -2.65
N ILE A 443 -27.88 -6.50 -3.90
CA ILE A 443 -28.13 -5.69 -5.11
C ILE A 443 -29.38 -4.80 -5.00
N PRO A 444 -30.56 -5.29 -4.52
CA PRO A 444 -31.76 -4.45 -4.43
C PRO A 444 -31.61 -3.24 -3.49
N ALA A 445 -30.70 -3.31 -2.53
CA ALA A 445 -30.45 -2.25 -1.55
C ALA A 445 -29.44 -1.19 -2.02
N TRP A 446 -28.74 -1.41 -3.15
CA TRP A 446 -27.65 -0.52 -3.57
C TRP A 446 -28.13 0.84 -4.06
N LYS A 447 -29.23 0.93 -4.84
CA LYS A 447 -29.76 2.24 -5.26
C LYS A 447 -30.21 3.11 -4.07
N PRO A 448 -31.03 2.61 -3.12
CA PRO A 448 -31.34 3.35 -1.90
C PRO A 448 -30.08 3.76 -1.12
N PHE A 449 -29.05 2.92 -1.10
CA PHE A 449 -27.79 3.22 -0.45
C PHE A 449 -27.03 4.36 -1.13
N PHE A 450 -27.00 4.40 -2.46
CA PHE A 450 -26.37 5.47 -3.23
C PHE A 450 -27.02 6.83 -2.94
N GLU A 451 -28.35 6.86 -2.92
CA GLU A 451 -29.13 8.08 -2.65
C GLU A 451 -28.93 8.55 -1.20
N THR A 452 -29.08 7.65 -0.23
CA THR A 452 -29.18 8.03 1.20
C THR A 452 -27.84 8.08 1.93
N VAL A 453 -26.92 7.16 1.63
CA VAL A 453 -25.66 7.04 2.37
C VAL A 453 -24.54 7.76 1.64
N MET A 454 -24.42 7.54 0.32
CA MET A 454 -23.38 8.16 -0.51
C MET A 454 -23.77 9.55 -1.03
N ASN A 455 -25.00 10.02 -0.79
CA ASN A 455 -25.51 11.32 -1.22
C ASN A 455 -25.37 11.56 -2.74
N ILE A 456 -25.60 10.53 -3.54
CA ILE A 456 -25.46 10.62 -5.00
C ILE A 456 -26.72 11.29 -5.58
N PRO A 457 -26.59 12.35 -6.40
CA PRO A 457 -27.70 12.94 -7.14
C PRO A 457 -28.54 11.91 -7.90
N GLU A 458 -29.87 12.03 -7.80
CA GLU A 458 -30.83 11.05 -8.36
C GLU A 458 -30.61 10.80 -9.86
N GLU A 459 -30.19 11.83 -10.60
CA GLU A 459 -29.87 11.77 -12.03
C GLU A 459 -28.73 10.79 -12.35
N ASP A 460 -27.78 10.61 -11.43
CA ASP A 460 -26.57 9.80 -11.64
C ASP A 460 -26.67 8.39 -11.06
N VAL A 461 -27.60 8.15 -10.12
CA VAL A 461 -27.75 6.88 -9.39
C VAL A 461 -27.89 5.69 -10.34
N ASN A 462 -28.64 5.86 -11.44
CA ASN A 462 -28.87 4.79 -12.40
C ASN A 462 -27.61 4.40 -13.19
N GLU A 463 -26.81 5.39 -13.61
CA GLU A 463 -25.56 5.12 -14.33
C GLU A 463 -24.49 4.54 -13.40
N VAL A 464 -24.37 5.06 -12.17
CA VAL A 464 -23.48 4.48 -11.14
C VAL A 464 -23.87 3.02 -10.86
N PHE A 465 -25.16 2.73 -10.66
CA PHE A 465 -25.64 1.37 -10.45
C PHE A 465 -25.31 0.44 -11.62
N LYS A 466 -25.54 0.90 -12.85
CA LYS A 466 -25.22 0.13 -14.07
C LYS A 466 -23.73 -0.18 -14.16
N LEU A 467 -22.86 0.78 -13.86
CA LEU A 467 -21.41 0.56 -13.84
C LEU A 467 -20.98 -0.47 -12.79
N VAL A 468 -21.51 -0.37 -11.56
CA VAL A 468 -21.21 -1.32 -10.49
C VAL A 468 -21.61 -2.74 -10.91
N ILE A 469 -22.78 -2.91 -11.52
CA ILE A 469 -23.25 -4.22 -12.02
C ILE A 469 -22.35 -4.76 -13.14
N ILE A 470 -21.90 -3.90 -14.06
CA ILE A 470 -20.97 -4.29 -15.15
C ILE A 470 -19.62 -4.75 -14.58
N LEU A 471 -19.09 -4.05 -13.57
CA LEU A 471 -17.78 -4.33 -13.00
C LEU A 471 -17.80 -5.47 -11.97
N MET A 472 -18.94 -5.73 -11.33
CA MET A 472 -19.08 -6.71 -10.25
C MET A 472 -18.51 -8.10 -10.59
N PRO A 473 -18.77 -8.72 -11.76
CA PRO A 473 -18.20 -10.03 -12.09
C PRO A 473 -16.67 -10.02 -12.14
N ALA A 474 -16.07 -8.96 -12.70
CA ALA A 474 -14.63 -8.80 -12.72
C ALA A 474 -14.07 -8.67 -11.29
N TYR A 475 -14.73 -7.93 -10.41
CA TYR A 475 -14.31 -7.79 -9.03
C TYR A 475 -14.48 -9.06 -8.17
N ILE A 476 -15.43 -9.95 -8.50
CA ILE A 476 -15.49 -11.29 -7.87
C ILE A 476 -14.24 -12.10 -8.24
N ILE A 477 -13.83 -12.03 -9.51
CA ILE A 477 -12.60 -12.68 -10.00
C ILE A 477 -11.35 -12.04 -9.37
N PHE A 478 -11.33 -10.72 -9.21
CA PHE A 478 -10.29 -9.97 -8.49
C PHE A 478 -10.08 -10.48 -7.06
N MET A 479 -11.16 -10.78 -6.33
CA MET A 479 -11.02 -11.32 -4.97
C MET A 479 -10.26 -12.66 -4.97
N ILE A 480 -10.56 -13.56 -5.91
CA ILE A 480 -9.86 -14.84 -6.04
C ILE A 480 -8.38 -14.61 -6.41
N ASN A 481 -8.12 -13.70 -7.35
CA ASN A 481 -6.78 -13.31 -7.74
C ASN A 481 -5.96 -12.78 -6.56
N THR A 482 -6.54 -11.86 -5.79
CA THR A 482 -5.90 -11.24 -4.63
C THR A 482 -5.52 -12.27 -3.55
N LEU A 483 -6.28 -13.35 -3.39
CA LEU A 483 -5.89 -14.44 -2.49
C LEU A 483 -4.63 -15.17 -2.97
N MET A 484 -4.48 -15.39 -4.28
CA MET A 484 -3.26 -15.98 -4.86
C MET A 484 -2.07 -15.04 -4.71
N ASP A 485 -2.27 -13.75 -4.96
CA ASP A 485 -1.24 -12.71 -4.76
C ASP A 485 -0.78 -12.64 -3.31
N SER A 486 -1.72 -12.76 -2.37
CA SER A 486 -1.43 -12.77 -0.94
C SER A 486 -0.49 -13.92 -0.54
N VAL A 487 -0.59 -15.07 -1.22
CA VAL A 487 0.35 -16.20 -1.03
C VAL A 487 1.73 -15.86 -1.59
N PHE A 488 1.81 -15.24 -2.77
CA PHE A 488 3.09 -14.80 -3.33
C PHE A 488 3.78 -13.76 -2.45
N ILE A 489 3.03 -12.78 -1.95
CA ILE A 489 3.52 -11.74 -1.03
C ILE A 489 4.03 -12.39 0.27
N GLY A 490 3.22 -13.25 0.90
CA GLY A 490 3.60 -13.93 2.13
C GLY A 490 4.83 -14.84 1.99
N LYS A 491 5.15 -15.31 0.77
CA LYS A 491 6.35 -16.11 0.47
C LYS A 491 7.50 -15.30 -0.16
N GLY A 492 7.34 -14.00 -0.34
CA GLY A 492 8.35 -13.14 -0.97
C GLY A 492 8.59 -13.44 -2.45
N LYS A 493 7.59 -13.97 -3.17
CA LYS A 493 7.63 -14.27 -4.61
C LYS A 493 6.99 -13.15 -5.45
N THR A 494 7.32 -11.91 -5.12
CA THR A 494 6.79 -10.70 -5.77
C THR A 494 7.14 -10.60 -7.25
N ILE A 495 8.15 -11.32 -7.74
CA ILE A 495 8.42 -11.45 -9.17
C ILE A 495 7.22 -11.99 -9.97
N MET A 496 6.38 -12.83 -9.36
CA MET A 496 5.17 -13.35 -10.00
C MET A 496 4.14 -12.24 -10.23
N LEU A 497 4.03 -11.31 -9.27
CA LEU A 497 3.19 -10.11 -9.40
C LEU A 497 3.68 -9.22 -10.53
N ALA A 498 4.99 -8.97 -10.61
CA ALA A 498 5.53 -8.16 -11.71
C ALA A 498 5.28 -8.80 -13.09
N ILE A 499 5.44 -10.12 -13.20
CA ILE A 499 5.20 -10.84 -14.46
C ILE A 499 3.73 -10.73 -14.86
N GLN A 500 2.79 -10.98 -13.94
CA GLN A 500 1.37 -10.94 -14.28
C GLN A 500 0.94 -9.53 -14.72
N SER A 501 1.26 -8.48 -13.96
CA SER A 501 0.85 -7.12 -14.33
C SER A 501 1.49 -6.64 -15.62
N ILE A 502 2.77 -6.93 -15.88
CA ILE A 502 3.41 -6.59 -17.16
C ILE A 502 2.67 -7.25 -18.32
N ILE A 503 2.43 -8.56 -18.25
CA ILE A 503 1.78 -9.30 -19.32
C ILE A 503 0.34 -8.80 -19.51
N THR A 504 -0.44 -8.71 -18.43
CA THR A 504 -1.82 -8.24 -18.47
C THR A 504 -1.94 -6.87 -19.10
N ASN A 505 -1.18 -5.90 -18.60
CA ASN A 505 -1.35 -4.52 -19.00
C ASN A 505 -0.88 -4.29 -20.45
N ILE A 506 0.24 -4.90 -20.86
CA ILE A 506 0.71 -4.83 -22.25
C ILE A 506 -0.30 -5.50 -23.19
N LEU A 507 -0.82 -6.68 -22.83
CA LEU A 507 -1.78 -7.38 -23.68
C LEU A 507 -3.10 -6.62 -23.78
N VAL A 508 -3.72 -6.24 -22.66
CA VAL A 508 -5.08 -5.69 -22.68
C VAL A 508 -5.08 -4.24 -23.14
N PHE A 509 -4.30 -3.38 -22.49
CA PHE A 509 -4.27 -1.97 -22.84
C PHE A 509 -3.48 -1.70 -24.12
N GLY A 510 -2.41 -2.45 -24.38
CA GLY A 510 -1.67 -2.34 -25.64
C GLY A 510 -2.52 -2.73 -26.86
N VAL A 511 -3.26 -3.84 -26.78
CA VAL A 511 -4.20 -4.22 -27.86
C VAL A 511 -5.33 -3.20 -27.99
N SER A 512 -5.91 -2.72 -26.89
CA SER A 512 -6.95 -1.70 -26.94
C SER A 512 -6.46 -0.39 -27.58
N PHE A 513 -5.23 0.04 -27.28
CA PHE A 513 -4.62 1.20 -27.91
C PHE A 513 -4.45 1.02 -29.42
N VAL A 514 -4.03 -0.16 -29.87
CA VAL A 514 -3.95 -0.47 -31.31
C VAL A 514 -5.34 -0.45 -31.95
N LEU A 515 -6.35 -1.04 -31.31
CA LEU A 515 -7.73 -1.01 -31.80
C LEU A 515 -8.31 0.41 -31.89
N TYR A 516 -7.91 1.29 -30.96
CA TYR A 516 -8.25 2.71 -31.01
C TYR A 516 -7.65 3.40 -32.24
N LEU A 517 -6.37 3.15 -32.55
CA LEU A 517 -5.71 3.71 -33.75
C LEU A 517 -6.38 3.28 -35.05
N PHE A 518 -6.99 2.10 -35.09
CA PHE A 518 -7.75 1.60 -36.24
C PHE A 518 -9.23 2.04 -36.26
N ASN A 519 -9.66 2.92 -35.34
CA ASN A 519 -11.06 3.33 -35.15
C ASN A 519 -12.02 2.16 -34.89
N VAL A 520 -11.52 1.04 -34.34
CA VAL A 520 -12.35 -0.11 -33.94
C VAL A 520 -12.85 0.04 -32.51
N TYR A 521 -12.08 0.72 -31.66
CA TYR A 521 -12.43 0.99 -30.27
C TYR A 521 -12.77 2.47 -30.08
N GLU A 522 -13.99 2.75 -29.64
CA GLU A 522 -14.42 4.09 -29.23
C GLU A 522 -14.45 4.20 -27.69
N PRO A 523 -13.73 5.18 -27.12
CA PRO A 523 -13.70 5.36 -25.67
C PRO A 523 -15.01 5.97 -25.18
N THR A 524 -15.85 5.13 -24.58
CA THR A 524 -17.07 5.53 -23.87
C THR A 524 -16.97 5.05 -22.42
N LEU A 525 -17.78 5.61 -21.53
CA LEU A 525 -17.82 5.22 -20.11
C LEU A 525 -17.94 3.69 -19.93
N ILE A 526 -18.83 3.06 -20.69
CA ILE A 526 -19.05 1.61 -20.65
C ILE A 526 -17.85 0.86 -21.24
N ASN A 527 -17.34 1.28 -22.40
CA ASN A 527 -16.25 0.58 -23.07
C ASN A 527 -14.94 0.64 -22.27
N ILE A 528 -14.66 1.75 -21.59
CA ILE A 528 -13.48 1.89 -20.72
C ILE A 528 -13.67 1.02 -19.46
N SER A 529 -14.87 1.02 -18.87
CA SER A 529 -15.17 0.17 -17.70
C SER A 529 -15.09 -1.32 -18.04
N LEU A 530 -15.58 -1.73 -19.21
CA LEU A 530 -15.44 -3.10 -19.71
C LEU A 530 -13.97 -3.47 -19.97
N LEU A 531 -13.19 -2.57 -20.58
CA LEU A 531 -11.76 -2.78 -20.79
C LEU A 531 -11.04 -3.00 -19.46
N PHE A 532 -11.35 -2.18 -18.46
CA PHE A 532 -10.83 -2.34 -17.11
C PHE A 532 -11.26 -3.68 -16.48
N GLY A 533 -12.53 -4.05 -16.58
CA GLY A 533 -13.02 -5.36 -16.12
C GLY A 533 -12.32 -6.55 -16.82
N ILE A 534 -12.11 -6.46 -18.13
CA ILE A 534 -11.37 -7.47 -18.91
C ILE A 534 -9.92 -7.57 -18.44
N SER A 535 -9.28 -6.44 -18.12
CA SER A 535 -7.91 -6.44 -17.59
C SER A 535 -7.81 -7.27 -16.30
N ILE A 536 -8.76 -7.11 -15.37
CA ILE A 536 -8.83 -7.90 -14.14
C ILE A 536 -9.00 -9.40 -14.43
N ILE A 537 -9.85 -9.76 -15.39
CA ILE A 537 -10.08 -11.16 -15.76
C ILE A 537 -8.82 -11.78 -16.36
N VAL A 538 -8.18 -11.09 -17.31
CA VAL A 538 -6.94 -11.55 -17.96
C VAL A 538 -5.82 -11.69 -16.94
N ASP A 539 -5.69 -10.72 -16.03
CA ASP A 539 -4.74 -10.78 -14.92
C ASP A 539 -4.94 -12.05 -14.10
N SER A 540 -6.18 -12.30 -13.71
CA SER A 540 -6.52 -13.44 -12.87
C SER A 540 -6.26 -14.78 -13.54
N LEU A 541 -6.43 -14.87 -14.87
CA LEU A 541 -6.07 -16.06 -15.65
C LEU A 541 -4.55 -16.29 -15.65
N ILE A 542 -3.76 -15.24 -15.85
CA ILE A 542 -2.30 -15.31 -15.81
C ILE A 542 -1.83 -15.69 -14.41
N THR A 543 -2.36 -15.04 -13.36
CA THR A 543 -2.07 -15.35 -11.96
C THR A 543 -2.36 -16.80 -11.65
N THR A 544 -3.53 -17.31 -12.07
CA THR A 544 -3.90 -18.72 -11.88
C THR A 544 -2.88 -19.67 -12.52
N GLY A 545 -2.43 -19.36 -13.74
CA GLY A 545 -1.39 -20.13 -14.42
C GLY A 545 -0.06 -20.15 -13.65
N LEU A 546 0.43 -18.96 -13.25
CA LEU A 546 1.65 -18.81 -12.45
C LEU A 546 1.55 -19.53 -11.11
N TYR A 547 0.38 -19.45 -10.47
CA TYR A 547 0.10 -20.06 -9.18
C TYR A 547 0.13 -21.58 -9.26
N VAL A 548 -0.52 -22.19 -10.26
CA VAL A 548 -0.48 -23.64 -10.47
C VAL A 548 0.96 -24.12 -10.71
N VAL A 549 1.74 -23.39 -11.52
CA VAL A 549 3.16 -23.71 -11.77
C VAL A 549 3.97 -23.61 -10.48
N TYR A 550 3.76 -22.56 -9.69
CA TYR A 550 4.45 -22.34 -8.42
C TYR A 550 4.18 -23.48 -7.42
N ILE A 551 2.91 -23.84 -7.24
CA ILE A 551 2.50 -24.92 -6.34
C ILE A 551 3.05 -26.28 -6.79
N LYS A 552 3.08 -26.55 -8.11
CA LYS A 552 3.70 -27.78 -8.65
C LYS A 552 5.21 -27.83 -8.40
N LYS A 553 5.92 -26.71 -8.57
CA LYS A 553 7.39 -26.64 -8.41
C LYS A 553 7.86 -26.89 -6.98
N ILE A 554 7.06 -26.54 -5.98
CA ILE A 554 7.37 -26.81 -4.56
C ILE A 554 7.16 -28.31 -4.22
N ASN A 555 6.68 -29.11 -5.18
CA ASN A 555 6.62 -30.57 -5.13
C ASN A 555 5.97 -31.13 -3.85
N TYR A 556 4.96 -30.42 -3.33
CA TYR A 556 4.14 -30.75 -2.16
C TYR A 556 4.86 -31.54 -1.05
N LYS A 557 6.11 -31.16 -0.77
CA LYS A 557 6.63 -31.17 0.59
C LYS A 557 6.59 -29.73 1.02
N MET A 558 5.47 -29.44 1.67
CA MET A 558 5.49 -28.40 2.65
C MET A 558 6.26 -28.98 3.83
#